data_AF-A0A0S8ABL2-F1
#
_entry.id   AF-A0A0S8ABL2-F1
#
_cell.length_a   1.000
_cell.length_b   1.000
_cell.length_c   1.000
_cell.angle_alpha   90.00
_cell.angle_beta   90.00
_cell.angle_gamma   90.00
#
_symmetry.space_group_name_H-M   'P 1'
#
loop_
_entity.id
_entity.type
_entity.pdbx_description
1 polymer ?
#
loop_
_entity_poly.entity_id
_entity_poly.type
_entity_poly.pdbx_seq_one_letter_code
_entity_poly.pdbx_strand_id
1 'polypeptide(L)'
;MIVWRVEHPESGRGPHHHATYLETDNNPSYGLWSDYESGLDAQHHPLPHQDGLRNVDYDGMLFGFASLWKLKEWFNENDRAIMYDFGFHIVTFLVPDDKVKKGWMQLVFDEHSALRSRTYSLLLDWEEDDERPEGEDLSGA
;
A
#
# COMPACT_ATOMS: atom_id res chain seq x y z
N MET A 1 1.18 8.75 13.20
CA MET A 1 1.09 9.25 11.82
C MET A 1 -0.23 8.83 11.17
N ILE A 2 -0.62 9.53 10.10
CA ILE A 2 -1.73 9.10 9.24
C ILE A 2 -1.16 8.15 8.18
N VAL A 3 -1.81 7.00 8.01
CA VAL A 3 -1.51 6.05 6.94
C VAL A 3 -2.68 6.03 5.97
N TRP A 4 -2.39 6.07 4.67
CA TRP A 4 -3.36 5.96 3.59
C TRP A 4 -3.30 4.56 3.02
N ARG A 5 -4.44 3.87 2.90
CA ARG A 5 -4.50 2.49 2.42
C ARG A 5 -5.65 2.35 1.43
N VAL A 6 -5.42 1.63 0.34
CA VAL A 6 -6.49 1.16 -0.54
C VAL A 6 -6.97 -0.20 -0.03
N GLU A 7 -8.28 -0.38 0.12
CA GLU A 7 -8.86 -1.67 0.50
C GLU A 7 -10.28 -1.87 -0.02
N HIS A 8 -10.70 -3.14 -0.15
CA HIS A 8 -12.05 -3.51 -0.50
C HIS A 8 -12.95 -3.51 0.76
N PRO A 9 -14.13 -2.88 0.74
CA PRO A 9 -14.98 -2.68 1.92
C PRO A 9 -15.43 -3.99 2.59
N GLU A 10 -15.70 -5.03 1.80
CA GLU A 10 -16.25 -6.28 2.32
C GLU A 10 -15.19 -7.18 2.95
N SER A 11 -13.98 -7.18 2.38
CA SER A 11 -12.92 -8.11 2.78
C SER A 11 -11.83 -7.46 3.63
N GLY A 12 -11.74 -6.12 3.65
CA GLY A 12 -10.64 -5.37 4.30
C GLY A 12 -9.29 -5.53 3.60
N ARG A 13 -9.26 -6.23 2.45
CA ARG A 13 -8.05 -6.60 1.75
C ARG A 13 -7.59 -5.49 0.81
N GLY A 14 -6.27 -5.34 0.67
CA GLY A 14 -5.68 -4.42 -0.30
C GLY A 14 -5.80 -4.96 -1.74
N PRO A 15 -5.54 -4.11 -2.74
CA PRO A 15 -5.67 -4.48 -4.16
C PRO A 15 -4.63 -5.51 -4.60
N HIS A 16 -3.55 -5.66 -3.82
CA HIS A 16 -2.55 -6.68 -4.04
C HIS A 16 -2.44 -7.64 -2.87
N HIS A 17 -2.30 -8.91 -3.21
CA HIS A 17 -2.15 -10.00 -2.26
C HIS A 17 -0.77 -10.62 -2.38
N HIS A 18 -0.08 -10.78 -1.25
CA HIS A 18 1.16 -11.52 -1.24
C HIS A 18 0.85 -13.03 -1.29
N ALA A 19 1.05 -13.66 -2.43
CA ALA A 19 1.04 -15.11 -2.52
C ALA A 19 2.43 -15.64 -2.15
N THR A 20 2.58 -16.24 -0.97
CA THR A 20 3.77 -17.02 -0.63
C THR A 20 3.70 -18.36 -1.37
N TYR A 21 4.44 -18.50 -2.47
CA TYR A 21 4.72 -19.83 -3.01
C TYR A 21 5.74 -20.52 -2.09
N LEU A 22 5.29 -21.61 -1.45
CA LEU A 22 6.19 -22.60 -0.86
C LEU A 22 6.86 -23.35 -2.02
N GLU A 23 7.94 -22.81 -2.57
CA GLU A 23 8.83 -23.62 -3.41
C GLU A 23 10.08 -24.01 -2.62
N THR A 24 10.35 -25.30 -2.74
CA THR A 24 11.43 -26.08 -2.14
C THR A 24 12.81 -25.42 -2.30
N ASP A 25 13.60 -25.52 -1.25
CA ASP A 25 15.05 -25.29 -1.19
C ASP A 25 15.54 -23.83 -1.34
N ASN A 26 15.73 -23.19 -0.17
CA ASN A 26 16.76 -22.16 0.12
C ASN A 26 16.74 -20.82 -0.64
N ASN A 27 15.61 -20.38 -1.21
CA ASN A 27 15.47 -19.01 -1.72
C ASN A 27 14.20 -18.36 -1.15
N PRO A 28 14.26 -17.18 -0.48
CA PRO A 28 13.07 -16.55 0.09
C PRO A 28 12.07 -16.23 -1.02
N SER A 29 10.95 -16.95 -0.98
CA SER A 29 9.65 -16.69 -1.60
C SER A 29 9.59 -15.38 -2.40
N TYR A 30 9.63 -15.48 -3.74
CA TYR A 30 9.20 -14.36 -4.58
C TYR A 30 7.68 -14.25 -4.41
N GLY A 31 7.24 -13.35 -3.54
CA GLY A 31 5.84 -12.97 -3.48
C GLY A 31 5.44 -12.41 -4.83
N LEU A 32 4.53 -13.06 -5.54
CA LEU A 32 3.80 -12.37 -6.61
C LEU A 32 2.63 -11.66 -5.95
N TRP A 33 2.38 -10.43 -6.39
CA TRP A 33 1.06 -9.84 -6.20
C TRP A 33 0.05 -10.70 -6.98
N SER A 34 -0.96 -11.25 -6.30
CA SER A 34 -2.07 -11.91 -7.00
C SER A 34 -3.24 -10.95 -7.13
N ASP A 35 -3.58 -10.59 -8.38
CA ASP A 35 -4.58 -9.57 -8.72
C ASP A 35 -6.01 -10.12 -8.85
N TYR A 36 -6.31 -11.22 -8.15
CA TYR A 36 -7.51 -12.04 -8.40
C TYR A 36 -8.85 -11.26 -8.27
N GLU A 37 -8.83 -10.10 -7.61
CA GLU A 37 -10.00 -9.26 -7.38
C GLU A 37 -9.91 -7.85 -8.01
N SER A 38 -8.72 -7.38 -8.40
CA SER A 38 -8.52 -5.97 -8.78
C SER A 38 -8.35 -5.73 -10.28
N GLY A 39 -8.00 -6.76 -11.06
CA GLY A 39 -7.74 -6.61 -12.51
C GLY A 39 -6.56 -5.68 -12.85
N LEU A 40 -5.73 -5.33 -11.87
CA LEU A 40 -4.54 -4.51 -12.04
C LEU A 40 -3.41 -5.29 -12.73
N ASP A 41 -2.52 -4.56 -13.38
CA ASP A 41 -1.23 -5.10 -13.83
C ASP A 41 -0.18 -4.89 -12.73
N ALA A 42 -0.05 -5.86 -11.82
CA ALA A 42 0.89 -5.75 -10.71
C ALA A 42 2.37 -5.82 -11.12
N GLN A 43 2.71 -5.99 -12.39
CA GLN A 43 4.12 -6.04 -12.82
C GLN A 43 4.85 -4.71 -12.63
N HIS A 44 4.11 -3.60 -12.56
CA HIS A 44 4.68 -2.25 -12.40
C HIS A 44 4.81 -1.80 -10.94
N HIS A 45 4.23 -2.55 -9.99
CA HIS A 45 4.25 -2.19 -8.58
C HIS A 45 5.33 -2.98 -7.84
N PRO A 46 6.36 -2.32 -7.28
CA PRO A 46 7.42 -3.01 -6.54
C PRO A 46 6.86 -3.93 -5.44
N LEU A 47 7.51 -5.06 -5.25
CA LEU A 47 7.26 -5.93 -4.10
C LEU A 47 7.79 -5.25 -2.83
N PRO A 48 7.27 -5.60 -1.63
CA PRO A 48 7.72 -4.98 -0.39
C PRO A 48 9.24 -4.95 -0.21
N HIS A 49 9.94 -6.04 -0.52
CA HIS A 49 11.40 -6.09 -0.39
C HIS A 49 12.15 -5.23 -1.42
N GLN A 50 11.56 -5.00 -2.60
CA GLN A 50 12.08 -4.09 -3.61
C GLN A 50 11.88 -2.63 -3.19
N ASP A 51 10.85 -2.36 -2.40
CA ASP A 51 10.59 -1.07 -1.76
C ASP A 51 11.35 -0.88 -0.42
N GLY A 52 12.29 -1.78 -0.09
CA GLY A 52 13.11 -1.70 1.12
C GLY A 52 12.50 -2.31 2.38
N LEU A 53 11.28 -2.84 2.32
CA LEU A 53 10.62 -3.55 3.42
C LEU A 53 11.09 -5.01 3.49
N ARG A 54 12.20 -5.24 4.21
CA ARG A 54 12.75 -6.59 4.46
C ARG A 54 12.21 -7.19 5.76
N ASN A 55 12.11 -8.53 5.81
CA ASN A 55 11.68 -9.28 6.99
C ASN A 55 10.32 -8.81 7.55
N VAL A 56 9.35 -8.61 6.67
CA VAL A 56 7.96 -8.33 7.05
C VAL A 56 7.33 -9.65 7.47
N ASP A 57 6.78 -9.68 8.68
CA ASP A 57 5.85 -10.73 9.09
C ASP A 57 4.51 -10.40 8.45
N TYR A 58 4.01 -11.21 7.53
CA TYR A 58 2.79 -10.86 6.78
C TYR A 58 1.51 -11.09 7.59
N ASP A 59 1.58 -11.84 8.68
CA ASP A 59 0.41 -12.12 9.52
C ASP A 59 0.04 -10.87 10.36
N GLY A 60 -1.24 -10.46 10.29
CA GLY A 60 -1.74 -9.26 10.97
C GLY A 60 -1.17 -7.92 10.49
N MET A 61 -0.38 -7.90 9.41
CA MET A 61 0.22 -6.67 8.89
C MET A 61 -0.54 -6.14 7.67
N LEU A 62 -0.75 -4.82 7.66
CA LEU A 62 -1.35 -4.09 6.55
C LEU A 62 -0.33 -3.19 5.88
N PHE A 63 -0.46 -3.06 4.55
CA PHE A 63 0.32 -2.14 3.73
C PHE A 63 -0.48 -0.86 3.47
N GLY A 64 0.24 0.25 3.38
CA GLY A 64 -0.30 1.56 3.05
C GLY A 64 0.80 2.53 2.64
N PHE A 65 0.50 3.82 2.72
CA PHE A 65 1.36 4.90 2.25
C PHE A 65 1.42 6.01 3.31
N ALA A 66 2.58 6.65 3.42
CA ALA A 66 2.80 7.75 4.38
C ALA A 66 2.04 9.03 3.99
N SER A 67 1.68 9.16 2.72
CA SER A 67 0.95 10.31 2.19
C SER A 67 0.04 9.87 1.03
N LEU A 68 -0.96 10.70 0.74
CA LEU A 68 -1.81 10.51 -0.42
C LEU A 68 -1.01 10.62 -1.73
N TRP A 69 -0.02 11.51 -1.79
CA TRP A 69 0.87 11.65 -2.94
C TRP A 69 1.58 10.32 -3.29
N LYS A 70 2.17 9.62 -2.31
CA LYS A 70 2.81 8.31 -2.55
C LYS A 70 1.83 7.27 -3.05
N LEU A 71 0.59 7.29 -2.54
CA LEU A 71 -0.48 6.41 -3.03
C LEU A 71 -0.83 6.71 -4.50
N LYS A 72 -0.94 7.99 -4.88
CA LYS A 72 -1.25 8.42 -6.26
C LYS A 72 -0.11 8.17 -7.24
N GLU A 73 1.14 8.26 -6.77
CA GLU A 73 2.31 7.92 -7.58
C GLU A 73 2.40 6.40 -7.78
N TRP A 74 2.08 5.62 -6.75
CA TRP A 74 2.05 4.16 -6.84
C TRP A 74 0.93 3.67 -7.76
N PHE A 75 -0.30 4.14 -7.54
CA PHE A 75 -1.46 3.81 -8.36
C PHE A 75 -1.78 4.95 -9.29
N ASN A 76 -1.46 4.79 -10.58
CA ASN A 76 -1.76 5.81 -11.59
C ASN A 76 -3.29 5.98 -11.76
N GLU A 77 -3.71 6.93 -12.60
CA GLU A 77 -5.13 7.23 -12.80
C GLU A 77 -5.93 6.02 -13.31
N ASN A 78 -5.36 5.25 -14.24
CA ASN A 78 -5.99 4.05 -14.78
C ASN A 78 -6.14 2.97 -13.69
N ASP A 79 -5.11 2.75 -12.87
CA ASP A 79 -5.18 1.80 -11.75
C ASP A 79 -6.29 2.19 -10.77
N ARG A 80 -6.40 3.48 -10.43
CA ARG A 80 -7.44 3.98 -9.52
C ARG A 80 -8.84 3.83 -10.10
N ALA A 81 -9.01 4.06 -11.40
CA ALA A 81 -10.28 3.86 -12.08
C ALA A 81 -10.72 2.39 -12.06
N ILE A 82 -9.80 1.48 -12.39
CA ILE A 82 -10.05 0.04 -12.32
C ILE A 82 -10.42 -0.36 -10.88
N MET A 83 -9.61 0.00 -9.89
CA MET A 83 -9.88 -0.32 -8.48
C MET A 83 -11.23 0.25 -8.00
N TYR A 84 -11.60 1.45 -8.45
CA TYR A 84 -12.90 2.04 -8.14
C TYR A 84 -14.06 1.21 -8.71
N ASP A 85 -13.95 0.75 -9.95
CA ASP A 85 -14.95 -0.11 -10.59
C ASP A 85 -15.10 -1.46 -9.88
N PHE A 86 -14.02 -1.96 -9.27
CA PHE A 86 -14.03 -3.13 -8.38
C PHE A 86 -14.43 -2.83 -6.93
N GLY A 87 -14.88 -1.60 -6.62
CA GLY A 87 -15.43 -1.23 -5.33
C GLY A 87 -14.40 -0.93 -4.24
N PHE A 88 -13.11 -0.81 -4.58
CA PHE A 88 -12.09 -0.38 -3.62
C PHE A 88 -12.29 1.08 -3.21
N HIS A 89 -11.82 1.40 -2.01
CA HIS A 89 -11.80 2.77 -1.48
C HIS A 89 -10.46 3.09 -0.83
N ILE A 90 -10.23 4.37 -0.51
CA ILE A 90 -9.11 4.80 0.31
C ILE A 90 -9.59 4.91 1.76
N VAL A 91 -8.79 4.40 2.69
CA VAL A 91 -9.03 4.46 4.13
C VAL A 91 -7.82 5.09 4.80
N THR A 92 -8.07 5.94 5.80
CA THR A 92 -7.01 6.44 6.66
C THR A 92 -6.99 5.73 8.00
N PHE A 93 -5.78 5.48 8.48
CA PHE A 93 -5.52 4.95 9.81
C PHE A 93 -4.64 5.91 10.60
N LEU A 94 -4.90 6.03 11.90
CA LEU A 94 -3.99 6.62 12.86
C LEU A 94 -3.14 5.51 13.46
N VAL A 95 -1.84 5.55 13.21
CA VAL A 95 -0.89 4.53 13.65
C VAL A 95 0.22 5.18 14.47
N PRO A 96 0.62 4.64 15.64
CA PRO A 96 1.79 5.12 16.36
C PRO A 96 3.05 5.02 15.48
N ASP A 97 3.88 6.06 15.47
CA ASP A 97 5.04 6.15 14.57
C ASP A 97 6.05 5.01 14.79
N ASP A 98 6.17 4.51 16.02
CA ASP A 98 7.02 3.38 16.41
C ASP A 98 6.47 2.01 15.98
N LYS A 99 5.24 1.97 15.44
CA LYS A 99 4.57 0.76 14.94
C LYS A 99 4.54 0.67 13.42
N VAL A 100 5.27 1.56 12.75
CA VAL A 100 5.36 1.60 11.29
C VAL A 100 6.77 1.26 10.83
N LYS A 101 6.88 0.35 9.87
CA LYS A 101 8.11 0.17 9.08
C LYS A 101 7.91 0.83 7.72
N LYS A 102 8.83 1.71 7.32
CA LYS A 102 8.74 2.49 6.08
C LYS A 102 9.66 1.90 5.02
N GLY A 103 9.12 1.72 3.83
CA GLY A 103 9.86 1.55 2.59
C GLY A 103 10.09 2.89 1.90
N TRP A 104 10.47 2.85 0.63
CA TRP A 104 10.61 4.05 -0.20
C TRP A 104 9.24 4.65 -0.52
N MET A 105 8.29 3.84 -0.96
CA MET A 105 6.94 4.27 -1.34
C MET A 105 5.89 3.79 -0.35
N GLN A 106 5.93 2.51 -0.02
CA GLN A 106 4.98 1.84 0.85
C GLN A 106 5.46 1.90 2.31
N LEU A 107 4.54 1.58 3.20
CA LEU A 107 4.84 1.27 4.59
C LEU A 107 4.00 0.07 5.02
N VAL A 108 4.42 -0.54 6.12
CA VAL A 108 3.69 -1.65 6.75
C VAL A 108 3.49 -1.37 8.23
N PHE A 109 2.32 -1.74 8.74
CA PHE A 109 1.91 -1.54 10.12
C PHE A 109 1.02 -2.69 10.60
N ASP A 110 1.00 -2.91 11.92
CA ASP A 110 0.15 -3.91 12.56
C ASP A 110 -1.30 -3.40 12.63
N GLU A 111 -2.25 -4.16 12.08
CA GLU A 111 -3.67 -3.84 12.06
C GLU A 111 -4.21 -3.59 13.47
N HIS A 112 -3.80 -4.40 14.45
CA HIS A 112 -4.29 -4.31 15.82
C HIS A 112 -3.80 -3.05 16.56
N SER A 113 -2.75 -2.43 16.06
CA SER A 113 -2.20 -1.18 16.60
C SER A 113 -2.80 0.08 15.97
N ALA A 114 -3.62 -0.07 14.93
CA ALA A 114 -4.12 1.02 14.11
C ALA A 114 -5.57 1.38 14.43
N LEU A 115 -5.87 2.69 14.44
CA LEU A 115 -7.23 3.18 14.54
C LEU A 115 -7.73 3.66 13.17
N ARG A 116 -8.72 2.96 12.61
CA ARG A 116 -9.40 3.38 11.38
C ARG A 116 -10.11 4.72 11.60
N SER A 117 -9.96 5.65 10.66
CA SER A 117 -10.40 7.05 10.81
C SER A 117 -11.45 7.45 9.77
N ARG A 118 -11.07 7.56 8.48
CA ARG A 118 -11.97 8.03 7.41
C ARG A 118 -11.89 7.15 6.18
N THR A 119 -12.93 7.21 5.36
CA THR A 119 -13.02 6.53 4.07
C THR A 119 -13.30 7.54 2.97
N TYR A 120 -12.67 7.34 1.81
CA TYR A 120 -12.70 8.23 0.66
C TYR A 120 -12.84 7.43 -0.63
N SER A 121 -13.47 8.02 -1.65
CA SER A 121 -13.45 7.47 -3.01
C SER A 121 -12.03 7.53 -3.60
N LEU A 122 -11.70 6.55 -4.45
CA LEU A 122 -10.49 6.53 -5.26
C LEU A 122 -10.48 7.59 -6.38
N LEU A 123 -11.67 8.08 -6.77
CA LEU A 123 -11.85 9.08 -7.83
C LEU A 123 -12.04 10.50 -7.33
N LEU A 124 -11.81 10.77 -6.04
CA LEU A 124 -11.92 12.14 -5.54
C LEU A 124 -10.85 13.03 -6.20
N ASP A 125 -11.31 14.07 -6.89
CA ASP A 125 -10.49 15.19 -7.33
C ASP A 125 -10.07 16.01 -6.10
N TRP A 126 -8.94 15.64 -5.51
CA TRP A 126 -8.32 16.39 -4.43
C TRP A 126 -7.46 17.51 -5.03
N GLU A 127 -8.11 18.59 -5.49
CA GLU A 127 -7.40 19.75 -6.08
C GLU A 127 -6.66 20.62 -5.04
N GLU A 128 -6.79 20.39 -3.73
CA GLU A 128 -6.42 21.45 -2.77
C GLU A 128 -5.19 21.25 -1.85
N ASP A 129 -4.53 20.08 -1.73
CA ASP A 129 -3.43 19.95 -0.72
C ASP A 129 -2.26 19.02 -1.12
N ASP A 130 -1.97 18.84 -2.41
CA ASP A 130 -0.83 18.03 -2.90
C ASP A 130 0.47 18.86 -3.03
N GLU A 131 0.85 19.58 -1.97
CA GLU A 131 2.23 20.06 -1.90
C GLU A 131 3.15 18.86 -1.67
N ARG A 132 3.77 18.36 -2.75
CA ARG A 132 4.97 17.53 -2.65
C ARG A 132 5.93 18.26 -1.70
N PRO A 133 6.31 17.68 -0.55
CA PRO A 133 7.22 18.38 0.35
C PRO A 133 8.50 18.70 -0.41
N GLU A 134 8.79 19.99 -0.58
CA GLU A 134 10.04 20.45 -1.15
C GLU A 134 11.18 20.03 -0.21
N GLY A 135 11.92 18.96 -0.56
CA GLY A 135 13.16 18.61 0.14
C GLY A 135 13.41 17.15 0.49
N GLU A 136 12.61 16.16 0.05
CA GLU A 136 13.06 14.75 0.12
C GLU A 136 14.09 14.48 -1.00
N ASP A 137 15.34 14.82 -0.71
CA ASP A 137 16.51 14.42 -1.48
C ASP A 137 16.69 12.89 -1.35
N LEU A 138 16.35 12.16 -2.41
CA LEU A 138 16.50 10.70 -2.48
C LEU A 138 17.96 10.26 -2.69
N SER A 139 18.94 11.15 -2.51
CA SER A 139 20.37 10.81 -2.57
C SER A 139 20.87 10.26 -1.22
N GLY A 140 20.46 9.04 -0.89
CA GLY A 140 20.88 8.36 0.34
C GLY A 140 20.91 6.85 0.20
N ALA A 141 21.68 6.33 -0.75
CA ALA A 141 22.09 4.93 -0.83
C ALA A 141 23.58 4.83 -1.15
#